data_AF-A0A7C3K321-F1
#
_entry.id   AF-A0A7C3K321-F1
#
_cell.length_a   1.000
_cell.length_b   1.000
_cell.length_c   1.000
_cell.angle_alpha   90.00
_cell.angle_beta   90.00
_cell.angle_gamma   90.00
#
_symmetry.space_group_name_H-M   'P 1'
#
loop_
_entity.id
_entity.type
_entity.pdbx_description
1 polymer ?
#
loop_
_entity_poly.entity_id
_entity_poly.type
_entity_poly.pdbx_seq_one_letter_code
_entity_poly.pdbx_strand_id
1 'polypeptide(L)'
;MIFFSIGRGYNKFFGDPNDHRVFSMKEEQKKVIASLCSGISEQVREGFLSQMDPEYFSLYSSEEVATQIRMSSLLDSQCPVQCKIVSREQGVFDIVIVAFDYFSEFSILCGLLTSFGLDIQSGHIYTFSERKTTSGPFPRVGLHKRESMQKKILDHFHVSLLRGGMFDEAGQKEFQKELLDLILLLAQGQVQEARAWVNRRVVEYLSKLKGTFMGHLYPVEIKFNNRLSKKWTVMEIHSKNTPAFLYSFSNALSLRGIYIYKVKIENIGSEAQDQFYLCDRQGRKIEGKREQEFLKIATVMIKQFTHFLAWAPDPARAIRYFDQLMDKVMEKGLHGSVISFLSKEETLDLLARLLGTSEFLWEDVFRIQFENLLPILRDFQRGKGDWNRDQARRQLKQFLLRGRILEDKKRILNDYKDRELFRIDMKHLLESPSDLVAFSRAVTNLADAVLDQAYEICHQHLTRLHGQPLLQDRRACPFAIFGLGKFGGREMGYASDIELLFVYGGPGRTRGPEPVENGDYFERLCQEIIDFIEARREGIFQVDVRLRPHGKAGALASSMEQLTAYYSPIGEVAPFER
;
A
#
# COMPACT_ATOMS: atom_id res chain seq x y z
N MET A 1 -7.37 16.72 18.89
CA MET A 1 -7.47 16.45 20.34
C MET A 1 -8.25 15.15 20.47
N ILE A 2 -7.58 14.01 20.57
CA ILE A 2 -8.24 12.71 20.77
C ILE A 2 -8.24 12.49 22.29
N PHE A 3 -9.41 12.66 22.91
CA PHE A 3 -9.58 12.46 24.35
C PHE A 3 -9.51 10.96 24.67
N PHE A 4 -8.49 10.55 25.42
CA PHE A 4 -8.49 9.31 26.18
C PHE A 4 -9.33 9.54 27.44
N SER A 5 -10.59 9.07 27.44
CA SER A 5 -11.40 9.03 28.66
C SER A 5 -11.22 7.67 29.35
N ILE A 6 -10.61 7.70 30.54
CA ILE A 6 -10.45 6.56 31.44
C ILE A 6 -11.73 6.46 32.27
N GLY A 7 -12.38 5.30 32.22
CA GLY A 7 -13.71 5.10 32.79
C GLY A 7 -13.76 5.10 34.33
N ARG A 8 -14.94 5.41 34.85
CA ARG A 8 -15.51 4.91 36.11
C ARG A 8 -17.04 4.96 36.02
N GLY A 9 -17.69 3.81 36.22
CA GLY A 9 -19.15 3.73 36.38
C GLY A 9 -19.79 2.47 35.81
N TYR A 10 -19.46 1.29 36.37
CA TYR A 10 -20.32 0.10 36.24
C TYR A 10 -20.94 -0.19 37.62
N ASN A 11 -22.26 -0.33 37.66
CA ASN A 11 -22.93 -1.47 38.28
C ASN A 11 -24.44 -1.28 38.34
N LYS A 12 -25.17 -1.98 37.47
CA LYS A 12 -26.34 -2.82 37.76
C LYS A 12 -26.87 -3.37 36.43
N PHE A 13 -27.42 -4.58 36.45
CA PHE A 13 -27.78 -5.45 35.32
C PHE A 13 -26.64 -6.31 34.73
N PHE A 14 -26.02 -7.14 35.57
CA PHE A 14 -25.63 -8.47 35.12
C PHE A 14 -26.28 -9.49 36.05
N GLY A 15 -27.02 -10.42 35.45
CA GLY A 15 -27.50 -11.63 36.12
C GLY A 15 -26.32 -12.47 36.61
N ASP A 16 -26.61 -13.30 37.60
CA ASP A 16 -25.67 -14.14 38.33
C ASP A 16 -24.75 -14.98 37.42
N PRO A 17 -23.41 -14.90 37.56
CA PRO A 17 -22.45 -15.67 36.76
C PRO A 17 -22.38 -17.17 37.12
N ASN A 18 -23.20 -17.67 38.06
CA ASN A 18 -23.25 -19.07 38.46
C ASN A 18 -24.43 -19.89 37.88
N ASP A 19 -25.24 -19.36 36.95
CA ASP A 19 -26.26 -20.17 36.28
C ASP A 19 -25.63 -21.07 35.21
N HIS A 20 -25.15 -22.24 35.62
CA HIS A 20 -24.67 -23.32 34.77
C HIS A 20 -25.81 -23.99 33.99
N ARG A 21 -26.54 -23.23 33.17
CA ARG A 21 -27.26 -23.79 32.01
C ARG A 21 -26.36 -23.68 30.80
N VAL A 22 -25.45 -24.64 30.67
CA VAL A 22 -24.76 -24.88 29.41
C VAL A 22 -25.85 -25.28 28.41
N PHE A 23 -26.19 -24.38 27.48
CA PHE A 23 -27.12 -24.65 26.39
C PHE A 23 -26.49 -25.65 25.42
N SER A 24 -26.44 -26.94 25.76
CA SER A 24 -26.04 -27.98 24.82
C SER A 24 -27.10 -28.11 23.71
N MET A 25 -26.70 -28.55 22.52
CA MET A 25 -27.63 -29.00 21.48
C MET A 25 -28.69 -29.91 22.11
N LYS A 26 -29.98 -29.60 21.93
CA LYS A 26 -31.06 -30.43 22.47
C LYS A 26 -31.04 -31.78 21.75
N GLU A 27 -31.09 -32.90 22.48
CA GLU A 27 -31.14 -34.25 21.90
C GLU A 27 -32.28 -34.41 20.87
N GLU A 28 -33.37 -33.68 21.06
CA GLU A 28 -34.49 -33.59 20.13
C GLU A 28 -34.08 -32.95 18.79
N GLN A 29 -33.27 -31.89 18.81
CA GLN A 29 -32.72 -31.24 17.62
C GLN A 29 -31.79 -32.20 16.86
N LYS A 30 -30.96 -32.98 17.58
CA LYS A 30 -30.08 -34.00 16.98
C LYS A 30 -30.88 -35.07 16.23
N LYS A 31 -32.00 -35.54 16.80
CA LYS A 31 -32.89 -36.52 16.15
C LYS A 31 -33.56 -35.98 14.89
N VAL A 32 -34.03 -34.73 14.92
CA VAL A 32 -34.64 -34.08 13.74
C VAL A 32 -33.61 -33.91 12.63
N ILE A 33 -32.40 -33.42 12.95
CA ILE A 33 -31.30 -33.31 11.97
C ILE A 33 -30.96 -34.68 11.38
N ALA A 34 -30.92 -35.72 12.22
CA ALA A 34 -30.65 -37.08 11.77
C ALA A 34 -31.68 -37.60 10.75
N SER A 35 -32.96 -37.29 10.98
CA SER A 35 -34.04 -37.64 10.06
C SER A 35 -33.94 -36.87 8.74
N LEU A 36 -33.60 -35.58 8.79
CA LEU A 36 -33.47 -34.73 7.60
C LEU A 36 -32.22 -35.04 6.77
N CYS A 37 -31.18 -35.64 7.36
CA CYS A 37 -29.93 -36.02 6.70
C CYS A 37 -29.82 -37.53 6.48
N SER A 38 -30.93 -38.24 6.22
CA SER A 38 -30.98 -39.70 6.08
C SER A 38 -30.05 -40.28 4.98
N GLY A 39 -29.69 -39.49 3.97
CA GLY A 39 -28.74 -39.87 2.91
C GLY A 39 -27.26 -39.59 3.19
N ILE A 40 -26.92 -39.05 4.36
CA ILE A 40 -25.54 -38.67 4.73
C ILE A 40 -25.03 -39.59 5.83
N SER A 41 -23.80 -40.08 5.68
CA SER A 41 -23.19 -40.96 6.68
C SER A 41 -23.18 -40.34 8.08
N GLU A 42 -23.40 -41.17 9.09
CA GLU A 42 -23.44 -40.75 10.49
C GLU A 42 -22.11 -40.11 10.93
N GLN A 43 -20.97 -40.61 10.44
CA GLN A 43 -19.65 -40.04 10.73
C GLN A 43 -19.49 -38.59 10.23
N VAL A 44 -19.97 -38.28 9.03
CA VAL A 44 -19.92 -36.91 8.45
C VAL A 44 -20.80 -35.97 9.28
N ARG A 45 -22.01 -36.42 9.63
CA ARG A 45 -22.93 -35.65 10.48
C ARG A 45 -22.35 -35.39 11.86
N GLU A 46 -21.88 -36.41 12.56
CA GLU A 46 -21.30 -36.25 13.90
C GLU A 46 -20.00 -35.46 13.87
N GLY A 47 -19.19 -35.64 12.82
CA GLY A 47 -18.01 -34.84 12.54
C GLY A 47 -18.35 -33.36 12.49
N PHE A 48 -19.32 -32.96 11.67
CA PHE A 48 -19.80 -31.58 11.57
C PHE A 48 -20.34 -31.06 12.91
N LEU A 49 -21.28 -31.78 13.52
CA LEU A 49 -21.95 -31.36 14.77
C LEU A 49 -20.97 -31.20 15.93
N SER A 50 -19.94 -32.04 16.03
CA SER A 50 -18.95 -31.99 17.11
C SER A 50 -18.02 -30.77 17.08
N GLN A 51 -17.91 -30.10 15.93
CA GLN A 51 -17.01 -28.96 15.73
C GLN A 51 -17.70 -27.61 15.93
N MET A 52 -19.03 -27.58 15.95
CA MET A 52 -19.82 -26.37 16.14
C MET A 52 -19.97 -26.04 17.63
N ASP A 53 -19.98 -24.75 17.95
CA ASP A 53 -20.15 -24.29 19.33
C ASP A 53 -21.64 -24.29 19.75
N PRO A 54 -21.95 -24.22 21.06
CA PRO A 54 -23.33 -24.14 21.55
C PRO A 54 -24.15 -22.98 20.96
N GLU A 55 -23.50 -21.85 20.68
CA GLU A 55 -24.15 -20.66 20.12
C GLU A 55 -24.71 -20.95 18.71
N TYR A 56 -23.96 -21.67 17.87
CA TYR A 56 -24.41 -22.11 16.55
C TYR A 56 -25.77 -22.83 16.61
N PHE A 57 -25.95 -23.79 17.52
CA PHE A 57 -27.20 -24.55 17.61
C PHE A 57 -28.40 -23.74 18.12
N SER A 58 -28.13 -22.60 18.76
CA SER A 58 -29.18 -21.65 19.17
C SER A 58 -29.59 -20.70 18.06
N LEU A 59 -28.69 -20.46 17.09
CA LEU A 59 -28.92 -19.54 15.97
C LEU A 59 -29.63 -20.18 14.79
N TYR A 60 -29.41 -21.47 14.54
CA TYR A 60 -29.93 -22.17 13.36
C TYR A 60 -30.97 -23.22 13.71
N SER A 61 -32.04 -23.26 12.92
CA SER A 61 -33.07 -24.30 12.98
C SER A 61 -32.51 -25.65 12.52
N SER A 62 -33.17 -26.75 12.92
CA SER A 62 -32.79 -28.12 12.51
C SER A 62 -32.74 -28.29 10.98
N GLU A 63 -33.60 -27.58 10.23
CA GLU A 63 -33.65 -27.62 8.76
C GLU A 63 -32.48 -26.89 8.11
N GLU A 64 -32.08 -25.75 8.67
CA GLU A 64 -30.91 -24.99 8.22
C GLU A 64 -29.63 -25.76 8.50
N VAL A 65 -29.48 -26.33 9.69
CA VAL A 65 -28.33 -27.19 10.04
C VAL A 65 -28.27 -28.39 9.10
N ALA A 66 -29.40 -29.06 8.84
CA ALA A 66 -29.45 -30.18 7.90
C ALA A 66 -29.08 -29.77 6.46
N THR A 67 -29.48 -28.57 6.02
CA THR A 67 -29.09 -28.01 4.73
C THR A 67 -27.58 -27.76 4.66
N GLN A 68 -27.00 -27.16 5.69
CA GLN A 68 -25.56 -26.86 5.77
C GLN A 68 -24.71 -28.15 5.79
N ILE A 69 -25.16 -29.19 6.49
CA ILE A 69 -24.53 -30.52 6.45
C ILE A 69 -24.56 -31.11 5.03
N ARG A 70 -25.70 -31.02 4.33
CA ARG A 70 -25.80 -31.47 2.92
C ARG A 70 -24.84 -30.70 2.03
N MET A 71 -24.81 -29.37 2.12
CA MET A 71 -23.88 -28.54 1.36
C MET A 71 -22.42 -28.93 1.63
N SER A 72 -22.04 -29.14 2.89
CA SER A 72 -20.70 -29.62 3.26
C SER A 72 -20.37 -30.98 2.64
N SER A 73 -21.34 -31.90 2.57
CA SER A 73 -21.13 -33.25 2.02
C SER A 73 -20.96 -33.29 0.51
N LEU A 74 -21.40 -32.24 -0.20
CA LEU A 74 -21.31 -32.11 -1.66
C LEU A 74 -19.98 -31.48 -2.14
N LEU A 75 -19.09 -31.13 -1.22
CA LEU A 75 -17.80 -30.52 -1.56
C LEU A 75 -16.81 -31.56 -2.09
N ASP A 76 -16.21 -31.26 -3.23
CA ASP A 76 -15.11 -32.03 -3.82
C ASP A 76 -14.11 -31.10 -4.53
N SER A 77 -13.13 -31.68 -5.23
CA SER A 77 -12.08 -30.91 -5.92
C SER A 77 -12.58 -30.04 -7.08
N GLN A 78 -13.70 -30.39 -7.72
CA GLN A 78 -14.31 -29.64 -8.81
C GLN A 78 -15.37 -28.66 -8.31
N CYS A 79 -16.04 -29.01 -7.22
CA CYS A 79 -17.02 -28.19 -6.51
C CYS A 79 -16.51 -27.85 -5.09
N PRO A 80 -15.47 -27.00 -4.96
CA PRO A 80 -14.87 -26.67 -3.66
C PRO A 80 -15.72 -25.71 -2.81
N VAL A 81 -16.84 -25.24 -3.33
CA VAL A 81 -17.80 -24.33 -2.66
C VAL A 81 -19.24 -24.66 -3.06
N GLN A 82 -20.14 -24.52 -2.10
CA GLN A 82 -21.59 -24.53 -2.28
C GLN A 82 -22.15 -23.22 -1.74
N CYS A 83 -23.10 -22.63 -2.45
CA CYS A 83 -23.72 -21.36 -2.08
C CYS A 83 -25.23 -21.45 -2.20
N LYS A 84 -25.94 -21.10 -1.14
CA LYS A 84 -27.39 -21.00 -1.11
C LYS A 84 -27.78 -19.55 -0.84
N ILE A 85 -28.60 -18.98 -1.72
CA ILE A 85 -29.14 -17.63 -1.60
C ILE A 85 -30.64 -17.74 -1.33
N VAL A 86 -31.12 -17.06 -0.29
CA VAL A 86 -32.54 -17.04 0.10
C VAL A 86 -33.00 -15.60 0.16
N SER A 87 -33.90 -15.21 -0.75
CA SER A 87 -34.55 -13.90 -0.71
C SER A 87 -35.53 -13.85 0.46
N ARG A 88 -35.44 -12.81 1.31
CA ARG A 88 -36.34 -12.62 2.46
C ARG A 88 -37.40 -11.55 2.15
N GLU A 89 -36.94 -10.34 1.87
CA GLU A 89 -37.77 -9.18 1.54
C GLU A 89 -37.18 -8.46 0.32
N GLN A 90 -37.82 -7.39 -0.17
CA GLN A 90 -37.31 -6.65 -1.33
C GLN A 90 -35.89 -6.11 -1.05
N GLY A 91 -34.91 -6.67 -1.75
CA GLY A 91 -33.51 -6.29 -1.64
C GLY A 91 -32.78 -6.84 -0.41
N VAL A 92 -33.35 -7.81 0.32
CA VAL A 92 -32.71 -8.44 1.48
C VAL A 92 -32.56 -9.95 1.26
N PHE A 93 -31.34 -10.46 1.48
CA PHE A 93 -30.96 -11.84 1.17
C PHE A 93 -30.17 -12.47 2.31
N ASP A 94 -30.40 -13.75 2.55
CA ASP A 94 -29.48 -14.60 3.29
C ASP A 94 -28.61 -15.39 2.32
N ILE A 95 -27.31 -15.31 2.50
CA ILE A 95 -26.31 -16.00 1.68
C ILE A 95 -25.54 -16.95 2.59
N VAL A 96 -25.70 -18.25 2.37
CA VAL A 96 -25.00 -19.31 3.08
C VAL A 96 -23.95 -19.91 2.15
N ILE A 97 -22.69 -19.87 2.56
CA ILE A 97 -21.55 -20.38 1.80
C ILE A 97 -20.87 -21.47 2.62
N VAL A 98 -20.68 -22.64 2.00
CA VAL A 98 -19.91 -23.75 2.59
C VAL A 98 -18.81 -24.10 1.62
N ALA A 99 -17.55 -24.01 2.04
CA ALA A 99 -16.40 -24.23 1.16
C ALA A 99 -15.26 -24.94 1.90
N PHE A 100 -14.26 -25.42 1.16
CA PHE A 100 -12.97 -25.71 1.79
C PHE A 100 -12.30 -24.43 2.28
N ASP A 101 -11.63 -24.54 3.44
CA ASP A 101 -10.85 -23.45 4.03
C ASP A 101 -9.56 -23.25 3.22
N TYR A 102 -9.44 -22.09 2.61
CA TYR A 102 -8.25 -21.63 1.88
C TYR A 102 -7.79 -20.32 2.47
N PHE A 103 -6.49 -20.05 2.43
CA PHE A 103 -5.97 -18.80 2.94
C PHE A 103 -6.56 -17.57 2.23
N SER A 104 -7.11 -16.62 3.01
CA SER A 104 -7.70 -15.34 2.54
C SER A 104 -9.11 -15.45 1.94
N GLU A 105 -9.71 -16.63 1.95
CA GLU A 105 -11.07 -16.88 1.50
C GLU A 105 -12.08 -15.88 2.06
N PHE A 106 -12.05 -15.59 3.37
CA PHE A 106 -13.02 -14.66 3.98
C PHE A 106 -12.93 -13.26 3.36
N SER A 107 -11.71 -12.79 3.08
CA SER A 107 -11.53 -11.50 2.40
C SER A 107 -12.05 -11.51 0.97
N ILE A 108 -11.88 -12.62 0.25
CA ILE A 108 -12.42 -12.78 -1.11
C ILE A 108 -13.96 -12.76 -1.08
N LEU A 109 -14.59 -13.42 -0.11
CA LEU A 109 -16.04 -13.43 0.06
C LEU A 109 -16.59 -12.03 0.35
N CYS A 110 -16.01 -11.29 1.31
CA CYS A 110 -16.45 -9.93 1.62
C CYS A 110 -16.32 -8.98 0.44
N GLY A 111 -15.23 -9.11 -0.34
CA GLY A 111 -15.04 -8.28 -1.52
C GLY A 111 -15.98 -8.65 -2.67
N LEU A 112 -16.27 -9.94 -2.87
CA LEU A 112 -17.27 -10.38 -3.84
C LEU A 112 -18.65 -9.82 -3.49
N LEU A 113 -19.11 -9.96 -2.24
CA LEU A 113 -20.38 -9.37 -1.77
C LEU A 113 -20.43 -7.86 -2.03
N THR A 114 -19.36 -7.15 -1.65
CA THR A 114 -19.23 -5.70 -1.88
C THR A 114 -19.33 -5.34 -3.37
N SER A 115 -18.74 -6.15 -4.26
CA SER A 115 -18.73 -5.86 -5.69
C SER A 115 -20.11 -5.98 -6.37
N PHE A 116 -21.00 -6.78 -5.79
CA PHE A 116 -22.41 -6.86 -6.19
C PHE A 116 -23.30 -5.81 -5.49
N GLY A 117 -22.70 -4.92 -4.70
CA GLY A 117 -23.42 -3.89 -3.96
C GLY A 117 -24.24 -4.42 -2.79
N LEU A 118 -23.85 -5.57 -2.24
CA LEU A 118 -24.47 -6.17 -1.07
C LEU A 118 -23.78 -5.64 0.19
N ASP A 119 -24.54 -4.97 1.05
CA ASP A 119 -24.10 -4.50 2.36
C ASP A 119 -24.38 -5.56 3.42
N ILE A 120 -23.36 -5.93 4.19
CA ILE A 120 -23.47 -6.98 5.22
C ILE A 120 -24.12 -6.37 6.47
N GLN A 121 -25.34 -6.80 6.77
CA GLN A 121 -26.11 -6.34 7.93
C GLN A 121 -25.80 -7.14 9.18
N SER A 122 -25.62 -8.45 9.02
CA SER A 122 -25.13 -9.33 10.07
C SER A 122 -24.50 -10.57 9.45
N GLY A 123 -23.75 -11.32 10.24
CA GLY A 123 -23.09 -12.51 9.72
C GLY A 123 -22.44 -13.35 10.80
N HIS A 124 -22.42 -14.66 10.55
CA HIS A 124 -21.80 -15.66 11.40
C HIS A 124 -20.90 -16.54 10.56
N ILE A 125 -19.60 -16.51 10.86
CA ILE A 125 -18.53 -17.15 10.10
C ILE A 125 -17.90 -18.21 10.99
N TYR A 126 -17.74 -19.43 10.48
CA TYR A 126 -17.19 -20.55 11.23
C TYR A 126 -16.17 -21.34 10.41
N THR A 127 -14.98 -21.55 10.96
CA THR A 127 -14.03 -22.55 10.45
C THR A 127 -14.12 -23.85 11.26
N PHE A 128 -14.16 -24.99 10.60
CA PHE A 128 -14.21 -26.31 11.25
C PHE A 128 -13.37 -27.35 10.50
N SER A 129 -12.96 -28.41 11.19
CA SER A 129 -12.15 -29.49 10.60
C SER A 129 -12.97 -30.76 10.45
N GLU A 130 -12.99 -31.35 9.25
CA GLU A 130 -13.66 -32.63 9.02
C GLU A 130 -12.64 -33.74 8.74
N ARG A 131 -12.84 -34.91 9.37
CA ARG A 131 -11.94 -36.07 9.18
C ARG A 131 -12.24 -36.73 7.82
N LYS A 132 -11.22 -36.88 6.97
CA LYS A 132 -11.33 -37.67 5.73
C LYS A 132 -11.47 -39.16 6.05
N THR A 133 -12.52 -39.79 5.53
CA THR A 133 -12.62 -41.25 5.42
C THR A 133 -11.91 -41.69 4.14
N THR A 134 -10.69 -42.25 4.25
CA THR A 134 -10.10 -42.97 3.10
C THR A 134 -10.70 -44.37 3.02
N SER A 135 -11.84 -44.53 2.35
CA SER A 135 -12.34 -45.83 1.92
C SER A 135 -11.98 -46.06 0.45
N GLY A 136 -10.78 -46.61 0.21
CA GLY A 136 -10.33 -47.07 -1.10
C GLY A 136 -9.54 -48.38 -0.93
N PRO A 137 -9.74 -49.40 -1.78
CA PRO A 137 -9.29 -50.76 -1.51
C PRO A 137 -7.86 -51.01 -1.99
N PHE A 138 -6.85 -50.24 -1.55
CA PHE A 138 -5.44 -50.61 -1.75
C PHE A 138 -4.53 -50.02 -0.65
N PRO A 139 -3.78 -50.84 0.11
CA PRO A 139 -2.73 -50.33 0.98
C PRO A 139 -1.47 -50.06 0.15
N ARG A 140 -1.10 -48.78 -0.04
CA ARG A 140 0.27 -48.42 -0.45
C ARG A 140 1.12 -48.22 0.80
N VAL A 141 2.19 -49.01 0.87
CA VAL A 141 3.19 -49.06 1.93
C VAL A 141 4.14 -47.87 1.80
N GLY A 142 4.44 -47.20 2.93
CA GLY A 142 5.59 -46.30 3.09
C GLY A 142 5.26 -44.81 3.20
N LEU A 143 5.79 -44.19 4.27
CA LEU A 143 5.70 -42.79 4.72
C LEU A 143 4.44 -42.38 5.52
N HIS A 144 4.71 -41.82 6.70
CA HIS A 144 3.78 -41.34 7.72
C HIS A 144 2.45 -40.77 7.18
N LYS A 145 1.34 -41.51 7.39
CA LYS A 145 -0.02 -40.99 7.30
C LYS A 145 -0.21 -39.90 8.37
N ARG A 146 0.06 -38.64 8.04
CA ARG A 146 -0.70 -37.53 8.63
C ARG A 146 -2.09 -37.60 7.99
N GLU A 147 -3.10 -37.97 8.77
CA GLU A 147 -4.50 -37.80 8.39
C GLU A 147 -4.68 -36.35 7.93
N SER A 148 -4.87 -36.10 6.63
CA SER A 148 -5.07 -34.74 6.14
C SER A 148 -6.50 -34.31 6.52
N MET A 149 -6.66 -33.73 7.70
CA MET A 149 -7.88 -33.01 8.04
C MET A 149 -8.02 -31.84 7.07
N GLN A 150 -9.05 -31.87 6.24
CA GLN A 150 -9.34 -30.77 5.33
C GLN A 150 -10.32 -29.86 6.07
N LYS A 151 -9.86 -28.64 6.38
CA LYS A 151 -10.70 -27.63 7.01
C LYS A 151 -11.75 -27.12 6.03
N LYS A 152 -12.88 -26.72 6.56
CA LYS A 152 -14.02 -26.17 5.85
C LYS A 152 -14.50 -24.90 6.54
N ILE A 153 -15.17 -24.05 5.79
CA ILE A 153 -15.84 -22.86 6.29
C ILE A 153 -17.35 -23.00 6.13
N LEU A 154 -18.07 -22.35 7.03
CA LEU A 154 -19.50 -22.10 6.95
C LEU A 154 -19.72 -20.63 7.27
N ASP A 155 -20.09 -19.88 6.24
CA ASP A 155 -20.28 -18.44 6.33
C ASP A 155 -21.73 -18.13 6.01
N HIS A 156 -22.43 -17.55 6.97
CA HIS A 156 -23.79 -17.07 6.79
C HIS A 156 -23.80 -15.55 6.87
N PHE A 157 -24.24 -14.91 5.78
CA PHE A 157 -24.38 -13.47 5.70
C PHE A 157 -25.85 -13.10 5.51
N HIS A 158 -26.32 -12.17 6.34
CA HIS A 158 -27.55 -11.43 6.10
C HIS A 158 -27.17 -10.11 5.43
N VAL A 159 -27.62 -9.91 4.19
CA VAL A 159 -27.19 -8.78 3.35
C VAL A 159 -28.38 -8.00 2.80
N SER A 160 -28.17 -6.70 2.59
CA SER A 160 -29.13 -5.84 1.92
C SER A 160 -28.51 -5.20 0.67
N LEU A 161 -29.32 -4.97 -0.34
CA LEU A 161 -28.90 -4.36 -1.59
C LEU A 161 -28.82 -2.84 -1.44
N LEU A 162 -27.66 -2.27 -1.74
CA LEU A 162 -27.46 -0.83 -1.72
C LEU A 162 -28.24 -0.15 -2.87
N ARG A 163 -28.70 1.10 -2.66
CA ARG A 163 -29.54 1.84 -3.60
C ARG A 163 -28.94 1.87 -5.01
N GLY A 164 -29.72 1.43 -6.00
CA GLY A 164 -29.32 1.40 -7.42
C GLY A 164 -28.61 0.12 -7.87
N GLY A 165 -28.39 -0.85 -6.97
CA GLY A 165 -27.92 -2.20 -7.33
C GLY A 165 -29.06 -3.07 -7.88
N MET A 166 -28.70 -4.12 -8.63
CA MET A 166 -29.60 -5.21 -9.02
C MET A 166 -28.97 -6.54 -8.61
N PHE A 167 -29.72 -7.37 -7.90
CA PHE A 167 -29.31 -8.71 -7.47
C PHE A 167 -30.45 -9.71 -7.71
N ASP A 168 -30.92 -9.74 -8.96
CA ASP A 168 -31.97 -10.62 -9.46
C ASP A 168 -31.46 -12.05 -9.70
N GLU A 169 -32.28 -12.93 -10.27
CA GLU A 169 -31.87 -14.31 -10.53
C GLU A 169 -30.64 -14.43 -11.44
N ALA A 170 -30.45 -13.50 -12.39
CA ALA A 170 -29.29 -13.48 -13.26
C ALA A 170 -28.04 -13.07 -12.47
N GLY A 171 -28.12 -11.99 -11.68
CA GLY A 171 -27.04 -11.55 -10.79
C GLY A 171 -26.66 -12.59 -9.74
N GLN A 172 -27.63 -13.34 -9.22
CA GLN A 172 -27.39 -14.44 -8.26
C GLN A 172 -26.63 -15.61 -8.91
N LYS A 173 -26.98 -15.99 -10.14
CA LYS A 173 -26.24 -17.03 -10.90
C LYS A 173 -24.82 -16.56 -11.22
N GLU A 174 -24.66 -15.30 -11.60
CA GLU A 174 -23.34 -14.70 -11.83
C GLU A 174 -22.50 -14.71 -10.55
N PHE A 175 -23.06 -14.29 -9.42
CA PHE A 175 -22.39 -14.35 -8.11
C PHE A 175 -21.91 -15.76 -7.75
N GLN A 176 -22.76 -16.77 -7.92
CA GLN A 176 -22.40 -18.16 -7.63
C GLN A 176 -21.28 -18.67 -8.55
N LYS A 177 -21.29 -18.28 -9.83
CA LYS A 177 -20.23 -18.63 -10.78
C LYS A 177 -18.92 -17.96 -10.40
N GLU A 178 -18.91 -16.66 -10.14
CA GLU A 178 -17.71 -15.92 -9.77
C GLU A 178 -17.15 -16.39 -8.42
N LEU A 179 -18.02 -16.74 -7.47
CA LEU A 179 -17.63 -17.38 -6.21
C LEU A 179 -16.88 -18.70 -6.47
N LEU A 180 -17.40 -19.56 -7.35
CA LEU A 180 -16.74 -20.81 -7.72
C LEU A 180 -15.36 -20.56 -8.35
N ASP A 181 -15.29 -19.65 -9.33
CA ASP A 181 -14.05 -19.31 -10.03
C ASP A 181 -12.99 -18.79 -9.04
N LEU A 182 -13.38 -17.91 -8.12
CA LEU A 182 -12.49 -17.36 -7.09
C LEU A 182 -11.99 -18.43 -6.12
N ILE A 183 -12.87 -19.32 -5.65
CA ILE A 183 -12.47 -20.40 -4.74
C ILE A 183 -11.56 -21.41 -5.46
N LEU A 184 -11.76 -21.66 -6.76
CA LEU A 184 -10.86 -22.49 -7.56
C LEU A 184 -9.47 -21.86 -7.71
N LEU A 185 -9.37 -20.53 -7.90
CA LEU A 185 -8.08 -19.83 -7.89
C LEU A 185 -7.36 -20.00 -6.54
N LEU A 186 -8.10 -19.89 -5.42
CA LEU A 186 -7.53 -20.12 -4.09
C LEU A 186 -7.06 -21.57 -3.91
N ALA A 187 -7.83 -22.54 -4.41
CA ALA A 187 -7.46 -23.96 -4.38
C ALA A 187 -6.16 -24.26 -5.14
N GLN A 188 -5.89 -23.49 -6.22
CA GLN A 188 -4.67 -23.58 -7.02
C GLN A 188 -3.50 -22.78 -6.41
N GLY A 189 -3.70 -22.10 -5.28
CA GLY A 189 -2.69 -21.24 -4.65
C GLY A 189 -2.51 -19.88 -5.33
N GLN A 190 -3.38 -19.52 -6.29
CA GLN A 190 -3.35 -18.25 -7.03
C GLN A 190 -4.02 -17.10 -6.24
N VAL A 191 -3.63 -16.95 -4.97
CA VAL A 191 -4.24 -15.98 -4.05
C VAL A 191 -4.14 -14.54 -4.56
N GLN A 192 -3.02 -14.18 -5.18
CA GLN A 192 -2.81 -12.82 -5.71
C GLN A 192 -3.74 -12.50 -6.88
N GLU A 193 -4.04 -13.49 -7.71
CA GLU A 193 -4.93 -13.32 -8.86
C GLU A 193 -6.39 -13.15 -8.41
N ALA A 194 -6.85 -14.02 -7.50
CA ALA A 194 -8.18 -13.89 -6.88
C ALA A 194 -8.34 -12.51 -6.20
N ARG A 195 -7.34 -12.07 -5.44
CA ARG A 195 -7.35 -10.74 -4.81
C ARG A 195 -7.35 -9.61 -5.82
N ALA A 196 -6.54 -9.69 -6.87
CA ALA A 196 -6.50 -8.66 -7.91
C ALA A 196 -7.85 -8.52 -8.64
N TRP A 197 -8.49 -9.66 -8.91
CA TRP A 197 -9.83 -9.70 -9.50
C TRP A 197 -10.87 -9.01 -8.58
N VAL A 198 -10.92 -9.40 -7.30
CA VAL A 198 -11.89 -8.83 -6.34
C VAL A 198 -11.64 -7.34 -6.13
N ASN A 199 -10.37 -6.94 -5.99
CA ASN A 199 -9.99 -5.54 -5.84
C ASN A 199 -10.52 -4.69 -7.00
N ARG A 200 -10.35 -5.16 -8.25
CA ARG A 200 -10.84 -4.43 -9.44
C ARG A 200 -12.35 -4.23 -9.38
N ARG A 201 -13.11 -5.28 -9.05
CA ARG A 201 -14.58 -5.25 -8.98
C ARG A 201 -15.09 -4.37 -7.83
N VAL A 202 -14.46 -4.44 -6.65
CA VAL A 202 -14.77 -3.56 -5.51
C VAL A 202 -14.47 -2.10 -5.85
N VAL A 203 -13.36 -1.82 -6.52
CA VAL A 203 -13.00 -0.47 -7.00
C VAL A 203 -14.03 0.08 -7.96
N GLU A 204 -14.40 -0.70 -8.98
CA GLU A 204 -15.43 -0.32 -9.95
C GLU A 204 -16.74 0.03 -9.24
N TYR A 205 -17.12 -0.77 -8.23
CA TYR A 205 -18.29 -0.51 -7.40
C TYR A 205 -18.16 0.78 -6.59
N LEU A 206 -17.08 0.96 -5.83
CA LEU A 206 -16.85 2.15 -5.01
C LEU A 206 -16.79 3.43 -5.86
N SER A 207 -16.27 3.35 -7.09
CA SER A 207 -16.21 4.49 -8.02
C SER A 207 -17.60 5.01 -8.42
N LYS A 208 -18.64 4.15 -8.40
CA LYS A 208 -20.04 4.52 -8.67
C LYS A 208 -20.70 5.22 -7.49
N LEU A 209 -20.15 5.07 -6.28
CA LEU A 209 -20.66 5.67 -5.05
C LEU A 209 -20.06 7.06 -4.74
N LYS A 210 -19.31 7.66 -5.69
CA LYS A 210 -18.72 9.00 -5.55
C LYS A 210 -19.82 10.02 -5.21
N GLY A 211 -19.81 10.53 -3.98
CA GLY A 211 -20.72 11.59 -3.49
C GLY A 211 -21.72 11.17 -2.41
N THR A 212 -21.80 9.89 -2.02
CA THR A 212 -22.72 9.44 -0.93
C THR A 212 -22.08 9.57 0.47
N PHE A 213 -20.78 9.83 0.55
CA PHE A 213 -20.04 9.84 1.80
C PHE A 213 -19.96 11.25 2.39
N MET A 214 -20.55 11.43 3.57
CA MET A 214 -20.39 12.65 4.38
C MET A 214 -19.05 12.59 5.13
N GLY A 215 -18.19 13.60 4.93
CA GLY A 215 -16.81 13.73 5.41
C GLY A 215 -16.67 13.91 6.93
N HIS A 216 -17.18 12.97 7.72
CA HIS A 216 -16.94 12.93 9.15
C HIS A 216 -16.40 11.55 9.54
N LEU A 217 -15.17 11.54 10.04
CA LEU A 217 -14.56 10.36 10.64
C LEU A 217 -15.27 10.05 11.97
N TYR A 218 -15.93 8.90 12.04
CA TYR A 218 -16.56 8.44 13.26
C TYR A 218 -15.55 7.80 14.21
N PRO A 219 -15.74 7.91 15.54
CA PRO A 219 -14.91 7.20 16.50
C PRO A 219 -15.01 5.69 16.27
N VAL A 220 -13.88 5.00 16.41
CA VAL A 220 -13.77 3.55 16.33
C VAL A 220 -13.23 3.07 17.67
N GLU A 221 -14.03 2.30 18.39
CA GLU A 221 -13.61 1.68 19.65
C GLU A 221 -13.19 0.23 19.38
N ILE A 222 -12.01 -0.15 19.89
CA ILE A 222 -11.45 -1.49 19.73
C ILE A 222 -11.04 -2.02 21.09
N LYS A 223 -11.51 -3.23 21.40
CA LYS A 223 -11.19 -3.96 22.63
C LYS A 223 -10.68 -5.36 22.30
N PHE A 224 -9.75 -5.85 23.12
CA PHE A 224 -9.31 -7.24 23.08
C PHE A 224 -9.83 -7.97 24.32
N ASN A 225 -10.58 -9.04 24.11
CA ASN A 225 -11.19 -9.82 25.17
C ASN A 225 -10.76 -11.30 25.10
N ASN A 226 -9.48 -11.54 25.40
CA ASN A 226 -8.88 -12.87 25.37
C ASN A 226 -9.49 -13.87 26.37
N ARG A 227 -10.42 -13.46 27.24
CA ARG A 227 -11.13 -14.34 28.17
C ARG A 227 -12.31 -15.06 27.51
N LEU A 228 -12.90 -14.48 26.46
CA LEU A 228 -14.05 -15.06 25.74
C LEU A 228 -13.68 -16.35 25.00
N SER A 229 -12.41 -16.54 24.64
CA SER A 229 -11.95 -17.78 24.02
C SER A 229 -10.63 -18.26 24.63
N LYS A 230 -10.60 -19.54 25.00
CA LYS A 230 -9.36 -20.22 25.41
C LYS A 230 -8.40 -20.43 24.24
N LYS A 231 -8.91 -20.45 22.99
CA LYS A 231 -8.14 -20.80 21.79
C LYS A 231 -7.71 -19.60 20.95
N TRP A 232 -8.50 -18.53 20.92
CA TRP A 232 -8.33 -17.43 19.96
C TRP A 232 -8.29 -16.08 20.66
N THR A 233 -7.60 -15.12 20.03
CA THR A 233 -7.66 -13.72 20.44
C THR A 233 -8.97 -13.12 19.95
N VAL A 234 -9.77 -12.56 20.85
CA VAL A 234 -11.05 -11.95 20.48
C VAL A 234 -10.87 -10.46 20.39
N MET A 235 -11.11 -9.91 19.21
CA MET A 235 -11.05 -8.48 18.90
C MET A 235 -12.46 -7.98 18.62
N GLU A 236 -12.92 -7.01 19.42
CA GLU A 236 -14.23 -6.37 19.30
C GLU A 236 -14.04 -4.99 18.67
N ILE A 237 -14.79 -4.68 17.61
CA ILE A 237 -14.76 -3.42 16.87
C ILE A 237 -16.16 -2.79 16.93
N HIS A 238 -16.25 -1.60 17.52
CA HIS A 238 -17.50 -0.85 17.67
C HIS A 238 -17.38 0.45 16.88
N SER A 239 -18.20 0.61 15.84
CA SER A 239 -18.12 1.77 14.94
C SER A 239 -19.28 1.84 13.95
N LYS A 240 -19.49 3.00 13.32
CA LYS A 240 -20.46 3.09 12.21
C LYS A 240 -20.04 2.25 11.01
N ASN A 241 -21.03 1.82 10.23
CA ASN A 241 -20.81 1.08 8.99
C ASN A 241 -20.06 1.93 7.97
N THR A 242 -19.07 1.30 7.33
CA THR A 242 -18.27 1.90 6.28
C THR A 242 -18.20 0.86 5.16
N PRO A 243 -18.66 1.19 3.95
CA PRO A 243 -18.62 0.27 2.83
C PRO A 243 -17.21 -0.25 2.57
N ALA A 244 -17.11 -1.52 2.15
CA ALA A 244 -15.85 -2.22 1.92
C ALA A 244 -14.89 -2.31 3.13
N PHE A 245 -15.30 -1.92 4.34
CA PHE A 245 -14.46 -2.03 5.54
C PHE A 245 -14.10 -3.48 5.82
N LEU A 246 -15.08 -4.39 5.85
CA LEU A 246 -14.85 -5.81 6.12
C LEU A 246 -13.88 -6.43 5.10
N TYR A 247 -14.03 -6.07 3.83
CA TYR A 247 -13.10 -6.47 2.78
C TYR A 247 -11.68 -5.96 3.05
N SER A 248 -11.53 -4.64 3.23
CA SER A 248 -10.23 -4.00 3.41
C SER A 248 -9.53 -4.50 4.68
N PHE A 249 -10.28 -4.64 5.77
CA PHE A 249 -9.78 -5.11 7.05
C PHE A 249 -9.37 -6.58 7.01
N SER A 250 -10.21 -7.47 6.49
CA SER A 250 -9.88 -8.91 6.38
C SER A 250 -8.69 -9.14 5.43
N ASN A 251 -8.61 -8.40 4.32
CA ASN A 251 -7.47 -8.44 3.42
C ASN A 251 -6.17 -7.98 4.13
N ALA A 252 -6.24 -6.89 4.88
CA ALA A 252 -5.12 -6.37 5.67
C ALA A 252 -4.64 -7.35 6.75
N LEU A 253 -5.57 -8.05 7.42
CA LEU A 253 -5.24 -9.14 8.36
C LEU A 253 -4.54 -10.29 7.65
N SER A 254 -5.08 -10.71 6.51
CA SER A 254 -4.53 -11.82 5.73
C SER A 254 -3.12 -11.50 5.19
N LEU A 255 -2.86 -10.28 4.72
CA LEU A 255 -1.50 -9.85 4.32
C LEU A 255 -0.48 -9.99 5.45
N ARG A 256 -0.92 -9.83 6.71
CA ARG A 256 -0.09 -9.99 7.91
C ARG A 256 -0.04 -11.45 8.39
N GLY A 257 -0.76 -12.34 7.71
CA GLY A 257 -0.93 -13.75 8.07
C GLY A 257 -1.63 -13.92 9.41
N ILE A 258 -2.55 -13.02 9.72
CA ILE A 258 -3.49 -13.19 10.82
C ILE A 258 -4.70 -13.93 10.26
N TYR A 259 -5.01 -15.07 10.89
CA TYR A 259 -6.09 -15.94 10.48
C TYR A 259 -7.35 -15.61 11.25
N ILE A 260 -8.46 -15.55 10.53
CA ILE A 260 -9.80 -15.36 11.08
C ILE A 260 -10.42 -16.74 11.20
N TYR A 261 -10.89 -17.12 12.39
CA TYR A 261 -11.48 -18.43 12.65
C TYR A 261 -13.00 -18.37 12.87
N LYS A 262 -13.44 -17.28 13.50
CA LYS A 262 -14.84 -16.96 13.73
C LYS A 262 -15.03 -15.47 13.59
N VAL A 263 -16.12 -15.06 12.96
CA VAL A 263 -16.57 -13.66 12.94
C VAL A 263 -18.03 -13.62 13.33
N LYS A 264 -18.36 -12.64 14.15
CA LYS A 264 -19.74 -12.27 14.47
C LYS A 264 -19.93 -10.82 14.09
N ILE A 265 -20.89 -10.55 13.20
CA ILE A 265 -21.22 -9.20 12.73
C ILE A 265 -22.63 -8.92 13.20
N GLU A 266 -22.81 -7.90 14.03
CA GLU A 266 -24.10 -7.47 14.56
C GLU A 266 -24.27 -5.96 14.37
N ASN A 267 -25.39 -5.52 13.80
CA ASN A 267 -25.76 -4.10 13.74
C ASN A 267 -26.73 -3.76 14.88
N ILE A 268 -26.34 -2.83 15.75
CA ILE A 268 -27.21 -2.27 16.79
C ILE A 268 -27.55 -0.82 16.42
N GLY A 269 -28.73 -0.63 15.84
CA GLY A 269 -29.18 0.69 15.35
C GLY A 269 -28.35 1.15 14.14
N SER A 270 -27.46 2.13 14.34
CA SER A 270 -26.58 2.66 13.28
C SER A 270 -25.10 2.31 13.45
N GLU A 271 -24.78 1.50 14.47
CA GLU A 271 -23.42 1.10 14.81
C GLU A 271 -23.26 -0.42 14.66
N ALA A 272 -22.18 -0.83 13.98
CA ALA A 272 -21.74 -2.22 13.94
C ALA A 272 -20.94 -2.57 15.19
N GLN A 273 -21.18 -3.77 15.68
CA GLN A 273 -20.42 -4.46 16.71
C GLN A 273 -19.89 -5.76 16.12
N ASP A 274 -18.65 -5.72 15.67
CA ASP A 274 -18.00 -6.85 15.02
C ASP A 274 -17.05 -7.55 15.99
N GLN A 275 -17.17 -8.86 16.12
CA GLN A 275 -16.26 -9.69 16.93
C GLN A 275 -15.46 -10.61 16.02
N PHE A 276 -14.14 -10.46 16.04
CA PHE A 276 -13.19 -11.26 15.27
C PHE A 276 -12.41 -12.18 16.20
N TYR A 277 -12.41 -13.48 15.90
CA TYR A 277 -11.61 -14.49 16.59
C TYR A 277 -10.37 -14.80 15.75
N LEU A 278 -9.23 -14.31 16.22
CA LEU A 278 -7.99 -14.19 15.46
C LEU A 278 -6.88 -15.10 16.00
N CYS A 279 -6.00 -15.56 15.10
CA CYS A 279 -4.77 -16.28 15.40
C CYS A 279 -3.58 -15.74 14.61
N ASP A 280 -2.36 -15.96 15.11
CA ASP A 280 -1.14 -15.77 14.33
C ASP A 280 -0.96 -16.86 13.24
N ARG A 281 0.11 -16.73 12.45
CA ARG A 281 0.46 -17.69 11.37
C ARG A 281 0.69 -19.12 11.86
N GLN A 282 0.99 -19.29 13.15
CA GLN A 282 1.22 -20.58 13.79
C GLN A 282 -0.04 -21.12 14.49
N GLY A 283 -1.18 -20.41 14.39
CA GLY A 283 -2.45 -20.79 15.03
C GLY A 283 -2.49 -20.48 16.53
N ARG A 284 -1.62 -19.61 17.03
CA ARG A 284 -1.56 -19.22 18.45
C ARG A 284 -2.31 -17.91 18.68
N LYS A 285 -2.71 -17.67 19.94
CA LYS A 285 -3.29 -16.39 20.36
C LYS A 285 -2.29 -15.25 20.21
N ILE A 286 -2.78 -14.12 19.75
CA ILE A 286 -2.08 -12.84 19.71
C ILE A 286 -2.32 -12.15 21.07
N GLU A 287 -1.43 -12.39 22.04
CA GLU A 287 -1.55 -11.85 23.41
C GLU A 287 -0.51 -10.76 23.72
N GLY A 288 0.48 -10.59 22.84
CA GLY A 288 1.49 -9.56 22.99
C GLY A 288 0.87 -8.15 22.90
N LYS A 289 1.21 -7.30 23.88
CA LYS A 289 0.65 -5.93 23.97
C LYS A 289 1.00 -5.09 22.74
N ARG A 290 2.20 -5.26 22.17
CA ARG A 290 2.66 -4.50 21.00
C ARG A 290 1.88 -4.89 19.74
N GLU A 291 1.63 -6.19 19.58
CA GLU A 291 0.89 -6.77 18.47
C GLU A 291 -0.60 -6.38 18.52
N GLN A 292 -1.20 -6.39 19.71
CA GLN A 292 -2.58 -5.93 19.89
C GLN A 292 -2.72 -4.42 19.68
N GLU A 293 -1.78 -3.61 20.20
CA GLU A 293 -1.79 -2.16 19.96
C GLU A 293 -1.61 -1.85 18.46
N PHE A 294 -0.77 -2.62 17.76
CA PHE A 294 -0.64 -2.51 16.32
C PHE A 294 -1.95 -2.80 15.60
N LEU A 295 -2.58 -3.94 15.90
CA LEU A 295 -3.85 -4.32 15.29
C LEU A 295 -4.89 -3.23 15.52
N LYS A 296 -4.94 -2.67 16.73
CA LYS A 296 -5.82 -1.55 17.05
C LYS A 296 -5.54 -0.34 16.15
N ILE A 297 -4.29 0.12 16.06
CA ILE A 297 -3.93 1.28 15.23
C ILE A 297 -4.24 0.98 13.75
N ALA A 298 -3.80 -0.16 13.24
CA ALA A 298 -4.03 -0.56 11.84
C ALA A 298 -5.52 -0.59 11.51
N THR A 299 -6.36 -1.18 12.36
CA THR A 299 -7.81 -1.21 12.16
C THR A 299 -8.42 0.19 12.14
N VAL A 300 -8.06 1.07 13.08
CA VAL A 300 -8.56 2.46 13.09
C VAL A 300 -8.12 3.21 11.84
N MET A 301 -6.90 2.97 11.37
CA MET A 301 -6.35 3.60 10.18
C MET A 301 -7.00 3.07 8.91
N ILE A 302 -7.18 1.75 8.75
CA ILE A 302 -7.83 1.11 7.59
C ILE A 302 -9.29 1.55 7.52
N LYS A 303 -10.07 1.26 8.56
CA LYS A 303 -10.88 2.29 9.24
C LYS A 303 -11.24 3.55 8.45
N GLN A 304 -10.52 4.59 8.83
CA GLN A 304 -10.63 5.94 8.32
C GLN A 304 -10.18 6.05 6.86
N PHE A 305 -9.15 5.32 6.45
CA PHE A 305 -8.63 5.36 5.09
C PHE A 305 -9.63 4.84 4.06
N THR A 306 -10.45 3.82 4.40
CA THR A 306 -11.47 3.28 3.52
C THR A 306 -12.52 4.30 3.11
N HIS A 307 -12.75 5.32 3.95
CA HIS A 307 -13.58 6.46 3.59
C HIS A 307 -13.04 7.18 2.37
N PHE A 308 -11.71 7.34 2.27
CA PHE A 308 -11.06 8.12 1.21
C PHE A 308 -10.81 7.38 -0.09
N LEU A 309 -11.00 6.05 -0.10
CA LEU A 309 -10.78 5.22 -1.27
C LEU A 309 -11.66 5.59 -2.45
N ALA A 310 -12.88 6.08 -2.21
CA ALA A 310 -13.77 6.49 -3.30
C ALA A 310 -13.20 7.66 -4.13
N TRP A 311 -12.29 8.46 -3.55
CA TRP A 311 -11.61 9.57 -4.23
C TRP A 311 -10.21 9.21 -4.74
N ALA A 312 -9.71 8.02 -4.45
CA ALA A 312 -8.43 7.55 -5.00
C ALA A 312 -8.56 7.26 -6.52
N PRO A 313 -7.57 7.66 -7.34
CA PRO A 313 -7.56 7.32 -8.77
C PRO A 313 -7.51 5.82 -9.04
N ASP A 314 -6.76 5.08 -8.22
CA ASP A 314 -6.73 3.61 -8.17
C ASP A 314 -6.83 3.18 -6.69
N PRO A 315 -8.04 2.88 -6.19
CA PRO A 315 -8.23 2.53 -4.79
C PRO A 315 -7.60 1.19 -4.41
N ALA A 316 -7.51 0.23 -5.32
CA ALA A 316 -6.84 -1.06 -5.05
C ALA A 316 -5.34 -0.84 -4.77
N ARG A 317 -4.70 -0.01 -5.59
CA ARG A 317 -3.31 0.41 -5.38
C ARG A 317 -3.15 1.21 -4.10
N ALA A 318 -4.06 2.14 -3.83
CA ALA A 318 -4.04 2.96 -2.62
C ALA A 318 -4.09 2.10 -1.34
N ILE A 319 -5.00 1.13 -1.25
CA ILE A 319 -5.09 0.19 -0.11
C ILE A 319 -3.78 -0.58 0.05
N ARG A 320 -3.29 -1.19 -1.03
CA ARG A 320 -2.08 -2.02 -1.00
C ARG A 320 -0.88 -1.26 -0.48
N TYR A 321 -0.66 -0.06 -0.98
CA TYR A 321 0.47 0.77 -0.56
C TYR A 321 0.26 1.39 0.82
N PHE A 322 -0.98 1.70 1.19
CA PHE A 322 -1.30 2.15 2.54
C PHE A 322 -1.02 1.04 3.58
N ASP A 323 -1.34 -0.21 3.27
CA ASP A 323 -1.01 -1.36 4.11
C ASP A 323 0.51 -1.50 4.30
N GLN A 324 1.29 -1.41 3.22
CA GLN A 324 2.75 -1.45 3.30
C GLN A 324 3.33 -0.25 4.06
N LEU A 325 2.69 0.94 3.96
CA LEU A 325 3.06 2.12 4.73
C LEU A 325 2.89 1.84 6.22
N MET A 326 1.76 1.25 6.61
CA MET A 326 1.48 0.89 8.00
C MET A 326 2.50 -0.12 8.54
N ASP A 327 2.93 -1.09 7.74
CA ASP A 327 3.97 -2.04 8.15
C ASP A 327 5.31 -1.32 8.43
N LYS A 328 5.70 -0.37 7.56
CA LYS A 328 6.91 0.45 7.77
C LYS A 328 6.85 1.36 8.98
N VAL A 329 5.69 1.99 9.22
CA VAL A 329 5.45 2.80 10.42
C VAL A 329 5.76 1.99 11.68
N MET A 330 5.41 0.70 11.68
CA MET A 330 5.58 -0.18 12.82
C MET A 330 6.98 -0.75 12.99
N GLU A 331 7.62 -1.16 11.89
CA GLU A 331 9.01 -1.64 11.89
C GLU A 331 9.93 -0.58 12.50
N LYS A 332 9.73 0.68 12.12
CA LYS A 332 10.50 1.83 12.61
C LYS A 332 10.14 2.27 14.03
N GLY A 333 9.10 1.69 14.65
CA GLY A 333 8.78 1.88 16.06
C GLY A 333 8.33 3.31 16.44
N LEU A 334 7.50 3.95 15.62
CA LEU A 334 7.29 5.40 15.71
C LEU A 334 6.26 5.88 16.75
N HIS A 335 6.57 7.06 17.29
CA HIS A 335 5.88 7.79 18.34
C HIS A 335 4.47 8.28 17.94
N GLY A 336 3.59 8.52 18.93
CA GLY A 336 2.21 8.95 18.73
C GLY A 336 2.00 10.22 17.88
N SER A 337 3.04 11.03 17.64
CA SER A 337 2.96 12.19 16.74
C SER A 337 2.86 11.83 15.25
N VAL A 338 3.38 10.67 14.84
CA VAL A 338 3.25 10.16 13.47
C VAL A 338 1.84 9.64 13.24
N ILE A 339 1.37 8.79 14.15
CA ILE A 339 0.00 8.26 14.11
C ILE A 339 -0.99 9.42 14.12
N SER A 340 -0.85 10.37 15.04
CA SER A 340 -1.71 11.56 15.10
C SER A 340 -1.67 12.41 13.83
N PHE A 341 -0.59 12.38 13.05
CA PHE A 341 -0.53 13.06 11.76
C PHE A 341 -1.24 12.25 10.68
N LEU A 342 -0.97 10.94 10.61
CA LEU A 342 -1.58 10.05 9.63
C LEU A 342 -3.09 9.92 9.82
N SER A 343 -3.60 9.99 11.05
CA SER A 343 -5.04 9.90 11.35
C SER A 343 -5.83 11.17 11.02
N LYS A 344 -5.20 12.22 10.49
CA LYS A 344 -5.91 13.43 10.06
C LYS A 344 -6.63 13.19 8.74
N GLU A 345 -7.84 13.70 8.63
CA GLU A 345 -8.67 13.61 7.43
C GLU A 345 -7.95 14.16 6.20
N GLU A 346 -7.30 15.31 6.30
CA GLU A 346 -6.57 15.92 5.18
C GLU A 346 -5.33 15.10 4.77
N THR A 347 -4.78 14.31 5.70
CA THR A 347 -3.63 13.45 5.43
C THR A 347 -4.07 12.14 4.80
N LEU A 348 -5.18 11.56 5.24
CA LEU A 348 -5.73 10.33 4.66
C LEU A 348 -6.24 10.54 3.25
N ASP A 349 -6.93 11.65 2.98
CA ASP A 349 -7.33 12.03 1.62
C ASP A 349 -6.11 12.18 0.71
N LEU A 350 -5.11 12.94 1.17
CA LEU A 350 -3.85 13.14 0.45
C LEU A 350 -3.17 11.81 0.12
N LEU A 351 -3.08 10.91 1.10
CA LEU A 351 -2.50 9.58 0.92
C LEU A 351 -3.31 8.72 -0.05
N ALA A 352 -4.64 8.73 0.03
CA ALA A 352 -5.50 7.94 -0.85
C ALA A 352 -5.29 8.34 -2.31
N ARG A 353 -5.25 9.65 -2.58
CA ARG A 353 -4.97 10.18 -3.91
C ARG A 353 -3.56 9.83 -4.36
N LEU A 354 -2.56 10.11 -3.53
CA LEU A 354 -1.15 9.94 -3.87
C LEU A 354 -0.77 8.47 -4.14
N LEU A 355 -1.18 7.58 -3.24
CA LEU A 355 -0.93 6.14 -3.33
C LEU A 355 -1.74 5.50 -4.47
N GLY A 356 -2.89 6.07 -4.81
CA GLY A 356 -3.67 5.67 -5.98
C GLY A 356 -3.05 6.13 -7.31
N THR A 357 -2.40 7.30 -7.36
CA THR A 357 -1.92 7.86 -8.63
C THR A 357 -0.66 7.18 -9.17
N SER A 358 0.40 7.03 -8.35
CA SER A 358 1.73 6.72 -8.88
C SER A 358 2.41 5.55 -8.17
N GLU A 359 2.63 4.48 -8.94
CA GLU A 359 3.50 3.37 -8.53
C GLU A 359 4.96 3.80 -8.40
N PHE A 360 5.42 4.66 -9.31
CA PHE A 360 6.79 5.20 -9.28
C PHE A 360 7.07 5.92 -7.96
N LEU A 361 6.19 6.81 -7.52
CA LEU A 361 6.39 7.52 -6.26
C LEU A 361 6.52 6.53 -5.10
N TRP A 362 5.63 5.53 -5.04
CA TRP A 362 5.64 4.52 -4.00
C TRP A 362 6.97 3.75 -3.94
N GLU A 363 7.38 3.16 -5.06
CA GLU A 363 8.56 2.29 -5.12
C GLU A 363 9.87 3.07 -4.92
N ASP A 364 9.94 4.32 -5.39
CA ASP A 364 11.21 5.07 -5.49
C ASP A 364 11.42 6.02 -4.32
N VAL A 365 10.33 6.44 -3.66
CA VAL A 365 10.41 7.46 -2.62
C VAL A 365 9.82 6.98 -1.30
N PHE A 366 8.61 6.44 -1.30
CA PHE A 366 7.97 6.01 -0.05
C PHE A 366 8.66 4.78 0.55
N ARG A 367 8.99 3.80 -0.30
CA ARG A 367 9.62 2.57 0.15
C ARG A 367 11.05 2.84 0.64
N ILE A 368 11.82 3.66 -0.06
CA ILE A 368 13.25 3.85 0.26
C ILE A 368 13.44 4.90 1.37
N GLN A 369 12.60 5.94 1.43
CA GLN A 369 12.79 7.08 2.33
C GLN A 369 11.56 7.41 3.17
N PHE A 370 11.05 6.40 3.88
CA PHE A 370 9.96 6.58 4.83
C PHE A 370 10.19 7.76 5.80
N GLU A 371 11.44 7.98 6.25
CA GLU A 371 11.79 9.06 7.19
C GLU A 371 11.62 10.46 6.57
N ASN A 372 11.78 10.61 5.25
CA ASN A 372 11.62 11.87 4.54
C ASN A 372 10.16 12.15 4.14
N LEU A 373 9.32 11.11 4.10
CA LEU A 373 7.94 11.21 3.68
C LEU A 373 7.12 12.15 4.58
N LEU A 374 7.16 11.94 5.89
CA LEU A 374 6.32 12.70 6.83
C LEU A 374 6.64 14.20 6.82
N PRO A 375 7.93 14.63 6.85
CA PRO A 375 8.27 16.04 6.63
C PRO A 375 7.70 16.61 5.33
N ILE A 376 7.74 15.85 4.24
CA ILE A 376 7.27 16.32 2.93
C ILE A 376 5.75 16.49 2.92
N LEU A 377 4.99 15.49 3.40
CA LEU A 377 3.53 15.59 3.49
C LEU A 377 3.12 16.79 4.36
N ARG A 378 3.82 17.02 5.47
CA ARG A 378 3.58 18.18 6.34
C ARG A 378 3.87 19.50 5.65
N ASP A 379 4.96 19.59 4.89
CA ASP A 379 5.32 20.81 4.16
C ASP A 379 4.37 21.09 2.99
N PHE A 380 3.88 20.04 2.33
CA PHE A 380 2.89 20.14 1.26
C PHE A 380 1.55 20.68 1.79
N GLN A 381 1.02 20.10 2.87
CA GLN A 381 -0.22 20.57 3.50
C GLN A 381 -0.13 22.01 4.02
N ARG A 382 1.08 22.52 4.29
CA ARG A 382 1.32 23.92 4.71
C ARG A 382 1.29 24.91 3.54
N GLY A 383 1.13 24.47 2.30
CA GLY A 383 1.09 25.35 1.14
C GLY A 383 2.40 26.10 0.91
N LYS A 384 3.55 25.53 1.29
CA LYS A 384 4.87 26.05 0.88
C LYS A 384 5.05 25.77 -0.62
N GLY A 385 4.36 26.54 -1.44
CA GLY A 385 4.25 26.39 -2.89
C GLY A 385 4.60 27.68 -3.59
N ASP A 386 5.85 27.77 -4.05
CA ASP A 386 6.16 27.96 -5.47
C ASP A 386 7.67 27.83 -5.67
N TRP A 387 8.05 27.06 -6.69
CA TRP A 387 9.45 26.75 -6.98
C TRP A 387 10.09 27.91 -7.78
N ASN A 388 10.57 28.91 -7.04
CA ASN A 388 11.41 29.97 -7.60
C ASN A 388 12.90 29.57 -7.54
N ARG A 389 13.59 29.64 -8.68
CA ARG A 389 15.04 29.38 -8.84
C ARG A 389 15.87 30.09 -7.76
N ASP A 390 15.62 31.36 -7.48
CA ASP A 390 16.41 32.14 -6.51
C ASP A 390 16.14 31.75 -5.07
N GLN A 391 14.92 31.29 -4.78
CA GLN A 391 14.58 30.78 -3.47
C GLN A 391 15.22 29.41 -3.25
N ALA A 392 15.15 28.52 -4.24
CA ALA A 392 15.77 27.21 -4.20
C ALA A 392 17.29 27.28 -4.02
N ARG A 393 17.96 28.13 -4.79
CA ARG A 393 19.41 28.39 -4.65
C ARG A 393 19.76 28.85 -3.24
N ARG A 394 19.02 29.83 -2.70
CA ARG A 394 19.25 30.33 -1.34
C ARG A 394 19.01 29.27 -0.27
N GLN A 395 17.94 28.49 -0.39
CA GLN A 395 17.63 27.42 0.55
C GLN A 395 18.70 26.33 0.52
N LEU A 396 19.04 25.79 -0.67
CA LEU A 396 20.08 24.78 -0.81
C LEU A 396 21.41 25.26 -0.23
N LYS A 397 21.83 26.49 -0.54
CA LYS A 397 23.03 27.09 0.03
C LYS A 397 23.00 27.10 1.56
N GLN A 398 21.87 27.43 2.18
CA GLN A 398 21.72 27.36 3.64
C GLN A 398 21.80 25.93 4.20
N PHE A 399 21.22 24.95 3.52
CA PHE A 399 21.34 23.54 3.91
C PHE A 399 22.80 23.08 3.88
N LEU A 400 23.54 23.47 2.83
CA LEU A 400 24.95 23.10 2.64
C LEU A 400 25.90 23.67 3.69
N LEU A 401 25.52 24.76 4.38
CA LEU A 401 26.30 25.30 5.50
C LEU A 401 26.41 24.32 6.69
N ARG A 402 25.53 23.31 6.75
CA ARG A 402 25.57 22.26 7.80
C ARG A 402 26.69 21.25 7.55
N GLY A 403 27.15 21.10 6.31
CA GLY A 403 28.20 20.16 5.95
C GLY A 403 29.59 20.75 6.18
N ARG A 404 30.45 20.01 6.89
CA ARG A 404 31.81 20.46 7.26
C ARG A 404 32.85 20.03 6.23
N ILE A 405 32.71 18.80 5.74
CA ILE A 405 33.59 18.20 4.74
C ILE A 405 32.89 18.06 3.39
N LEU A 406 33.65 17.74 2.34
CA LEU A 406 33.13 17.58 0.98
C LEU A 406 32.02 16.51 0.92
N GLU A 407 32.25 15.38 1.59
CA GLU A 407 31.32 14.25 1.64
C GLU A 407 29.97 14.61 2.29
N ASP A 408 30.00 15.40 3.38
CA ASP A 408 28.77 15.88 4.02
C ASP A 408 27.97 16.76 3.06
N LYS A 409 28.64 17.64 2.32
CA LYS A 409 27.99 18.53 1.36
C LYS A 409 27.41 17.74 0.20
N LYS A 410 28.10 16.70 -0.28
CA LYS A 410 27.62 15.78 -1.30
C LYS A 410 26.34 15.10 -0.87
N ARG A 411 26.32 14.50 0.33
CA ARG A 411 25.13 13.88 0.91
C ARG A 411 23.98 14.88 1.05
N ILE A 412 24.24 16.05 1.65
CA ILE A 412 23.21 17.09 1.88
C ILE A 412 22.62 17.61 0.56
N LEU A 413 23.45 17.80 -0.48
CA LEU A 413 22.99 18.24 -1.80
C LEU A 413 22.03 17.22 -2.41
N ASN A 414 22.39 15.93 -2.38
CA ASN A 414 21.57 14.87 -2.94
C ASN A 414 20.30 14.60 -2.11
N ASP A 415 20.36 14.66 -0.78
CA ASP A 415 19.19 14.59 0.10
C ASP A 415 18.20 15.73 -0.19
N TYR A 416 18.69 16.95 -0.38
CA TYR A 416 17.86 18.10 -0.75
C TYR A 416 17.25 17.91 -2.14
N LYS A 417 18.08 17.58 -3.14
CA LYS A 417 17.66 17.32 -4.52
C LYS A 417 16.50 16.36 -4.56
N ASP A 418 16.65 15.20 -3.94
CA ASP A 418 15.63 14.16 -4.01
C ASP A 418 14.35 14.53 -3.26
N ARG A 419 14.48 15.18 -2.10
CA ARG A 419 13.32 15.65 -1.33
C ARG A 419 12.50 16.65 -2.14
N GLU A 420 13.17 17.57 -2.82
CA GLU A 420 12.51 18.61 -3.58
C GLU A 420 11.96 18.13 -4.92
N LEU A 421 12.68 17.22 -5.60
CA LEU A 421 12.16 16.55 -6.81
C LEU A 421 10.84 15.84 -6.49
N PHE A 422 10.80 15.08 -5.39
CA PHE A 422 9.58 14.43 -4.94
C PHE A 422 8.44 15.41 -4.61
N ARG A 423 8.76 16.57 -4.00
CA ARG A 423 7.75 17.61 -3.73
C ARG A 423 7.16 18.17 -5.01
N ILE A 424 7.99 18.39 -6.03
CA ILE A 424 7.56 18.88 -7.35
C ILE A 424 6.65 17.83 -8.01
N ASP A 425 7.06 16.56 -8.02
CA ASP A 425 6.29 15.46 -8.57
C ASP A 425 4.92 15.32 -7.90
N MET A 426 4.90 15.34 -6.57
CA MET A 426 3.69 15.23 -5.77
C MET A 426 2.75 16.41 -6.02
N LYS A 427 3.27 17.65 -6.11
CA LYS A 427 2.47 18.84 -6.45
C LYS A 427 1.80 18.68 -7.81
N HIS A 428 2.53 18.28 -8.84
CA HIS A 428 1.97 18.10 -10.17
C HIS A 428 0.89 17.01 -10.21
N LEU A 429 1.11 15.88 -9.52
CA LEU A 429 0.14 14.77 -9.51
C LEU A 429 -1.15 15.07 -8.73
N LEU A 430 -1.11 15.99 -7.76
CA LEU A 430 -2.23 16.24 -6.85
C LEU A 430 -2.94 17.57 -7.05
N GLU A 431 -2.26 18.62 -7.51
CA GLU A 431 -2.89 19.94 -7.64
C GLU A 431 -3.40 20.19 -9.05
N SER A 432 -2.54 19.98 -10.06
CA SER A 432 -2.88 20.26 -11.46
C SER A 432 -2.00 19.43 -12.41
N PRO A 433 -2.40 18.20 -12.76
CA PRO A 433 -1.70 17.38 -13.76
C PRO A 433 -1.66 18.02 -15.16
N SER A 434 -2.45 19.07 -15.38
CA SER A 434 -2.54 19.81 -16.64
C SER A 434 -1.53 20.95 -16.77
N ASP A 435 -0.86 21.37 -15.68
CA ASP A 435 0.17 22.43 -15.74
C ASP A 435 1.57 21.84 -15.89
N LEU A 436 1.78 21.17 -17.02
CA LEU A 436 3.06 20.56 -17.39
C LEU A 436 4.18 21.59 -17.49
N VAL A 437 3.87 22.83 -17.87
CA VAL A 437 4.86 23.90 -18.03
C VAL A 437 5.40 24.33 -16.67
N ALA A 438 4.54 24.55 -15.68
CA ALA A 438 4.99 24.87 -14.33
C ALA A 438 5.81 23.72 -13.71
N PHE A 439 5.38 22.48 -13.91
CA PHE A 439 6.13 21.29 -13.50
C PHE A 439 7.53 21.26 -14.12
N SER A 440 7.62 21.37 -15.44
CA SER A 440 8.90 21.28 -16.15
C SER A 440 9.86 22.40 -15.75
N ARG A 441 9.33 23.61 -15.54
CA ARG A 441 10.10 24.75 -15.01
C ARG A 441 10.59 24.49 -13.59
N ALA A 442 9.78 23.88 -12.73
CA ALA A 442 10.18 23.58 -11.36
C ALA A 442 11.32 22.55 -11.31
N VAL A 443 11.22 21.46 -12.09
CA VAL A 443 12.27 20.45 -12.20
C VAL A 443 13.56 21.06 -12.76
N THR A 444 13.46 21.85 -13.83
CA THR A 444 14.62 22.55 -14.43
C THR A 444 15.26 23.53 -13.44
N ASN A 445 14.46 24.32 -12.70
CA ASN A 445 14.97 25.25 -11.70
C ASN A 445 15.68 24.53 -10.54
N LEU A 446 15.23 23.32 -10.17
CA LEU A 446 15.91 22.47 -9.21
C LEU A 446 17.25 21.98 -9.77
N ALA A 447 17.29 21.48 -11.01
CA ALA A 447 18.52 21.04 -11.65
C ALA A 447 19.56 22.16 -11.72
N ASP A 448 19.14 23.36 -12.14
CA ASP A 448 19.94 24.57 -12.12
C ASP A 448 20.52 24.91 -10.74
N ALA A 449 19.70 24.82 -9.69
CA ALA A 449 20.14 25.15 -8.34
C ALA A 449 21.15 24.13 -7.80
N VAL A 450 20.92 22.85 -8.09
CA VAL A 450 21.81 21.74 -7.72
C VAL A 450 23.14 21.87 -8.45
N LEU A 451 23.12 22.08 -9.76
CA LEU A 451 24.30 22.22 -10.61
C LEU A 451 25.16 23.42 -10.20
N ASP A 452 24.55 24.59 -9.95
CA ASP A 452 25.26 25.77 -9.46
C ASP A 452 26.03 25.48 -8.16
N GLN A 453 25.38 24.80 -7.20
CA GLN A 453 26.01 24.50 -5.92
C GLN A 453 27.08 23.41 -6.05
N ALA A 454 26.87 22.39 -6.88
CA ALA A 454 27.87 21.38 -7.17
C ALA A 454 29.12 22.01 -7.80
N TYR A 455 28.95 22.88 -8.82
CA TYR A 455 30.04 23.64 -9.43
C TYR A 455 30.81 24.45 -8.40
N GLU A 456 30.13 25.28 -7.59
CA GLU A 456 30.79 26.12 -6.59
C GLU A 456 31.61 25.31 -5.58
N ILE A 457 31.07 24.16 -5.14
CA ILE A 457 31.75 23.29 -4.17
C ILE A 457 32.99 22.64 -4.79
N CYS A 458 32.86 22.01 -5.97
CA CYS A 458 33.96 21.31 -6.64
C CYS A 458 35.04 22.30 -7.11
N HIS A 459 34.64 23.46 -7.65
CA HIS A 459 35.56 24.51 -8.06
C HIS A 459 36.36 25.05 -6.86
N GLN A 460 35.71 25.29 -5.72
CA GLN A 460 36.42 25.69 -4.49
C GLN A 460 37.35 24.60 -3.95
N HIS A 461 36.97 23.34 -4.09
CA HIS A 461 37.81 22.21 -3.70
C HIS A 461 39.09 22.18 -4.53
N LEU A 462 38.96 22.13 -5.86
CA LEU A 462 40.09 22.10 -6.79
C LEU A 462 40.95 23.37 -6.72
N THR A 463 40.34 24.55 -6.54
CA THR A 463 41.08 25.80 -6.38
C THR A 463 42.00 25.77 -5.14
N ARG A 464 41.64 25.08 -4.05
CA ARG A 464 42.53 24.95 -2.88
C ARG A 464 43.74 24.08 -3.16
N LEU A 465 43.59 23.04 -3.98
CA LEU A 465 44.64 22.08 -4.31
C LEU A 465 45.57 22.63 -5.40
N HIS A 466 44.98 23.15 -6.47
CA HIS A 466 45.69 23.50 -7.69
C HIS A 466 45.82 25.00 -7.91
N GLY A 467 45.08 25.84 -7.19
CA GLY A 467 44.99 27.29 -7.42
C GLY A 467 43.98 27.64 -8.52
N GLN A 468 43.71 28.94 -8.69
CA GLN A 468 42.77 29.41 -9.73
C GLN A 468 43.36 29.20 -11.14
N PRO A 469 42.58 28.66 -12.11
CA PRO A 469 43.02 28.54 -13.49
C PRO A 469 43.14 29.92 -14.15
N LEU A 470 44.29 30.16 -14.78
CA LEU A 470 44.60 31.42 -15.46
C LEU A 470 44.86 31.16 -16.94
N LEU A 471 44.48 32.10 -17.79
CA LEU A 471 44.93 32.16 -19.18
C LEU A 471 46.42 32.54 -19.23
N GLN A 472 47.03 32.40 -20.41
CA GLN A 472 48.43 32.79 -20.63
C GLN A 472 48.72 34.26 -20.27
N ASP A 473 47.75 35.15 -20.45
CA ASP A 473 47.81 36.57 -20.09
C ASP A 473 47.57 36.86 -18.60
N ARG A 474 47.47 35.81 -17.77
CA ARG A 474 47.24 35.83 -16.32
C ARG A 474 45.86 36.31 -15.87
N ARG A 475 44.90 36.52 -16.78
CA ARG A 475 43.50 36.68 -16.39
C ARG A 475 42.90 35.35 -15.95
N ALA A 476 41.86 35.38 -15.13
CA ALA A 476 41.13 34.17 -14.76
C ALA A 476 40.56 33.49 -16.03
N CYS A 477 40.75 32.18 -16.15
CA CYS A 477 40.17 31.43 -17.27
C CYS A 477 38.65 31.32 -17.06
N PRO A 478 37.82 31.82 -17.99
CA PRO A 478 36.38 31.67 -17.88
C PRO A 478 35.98 30.20 -18.08
N PHE A 479 34.85 29.83 -17.49
CA PHE A 479 34.25 28.50 -17.60
C PHE A 479 32.73 28.65 -17.73
N ALA A 480 32.12 27.81 -18.56
CA ALA A 480 30.69 27.79 -18.80
C ALA A 480 30.18 26.34 -18.83
N ILE A 481 28.99 26.15 -18.28
CA ILE A 481 28.23 24.91 -18.36
C ILE A 481 27.00 25.20 -19.21
N PHE A 482 26.88 24.55 -20.37
CA PHE A 482 25.75 24.67 -21.26
C PHE A 482 24.75 23.55 -20.97
N GLY A 483 23.51 23.93 -20.65
CA GLY A 483 22.40 22.98 -20.63
C GLY A 483 21.91 22.70 -22.05
N LEU A 484 21.80 21.43 -22.40
CA LEU A 484 21.35 20.95 -23.71
C LEU A 484 20.00 20.22 -23.59
N GLY A 485 19.45 19.84 -24.75
CA GLY A 485 18.20 19.05 -24.84
C GLY A 485 17.07 19.59 -23.96
N LYS A 486 16.45 18.72 -23.18
CA LYS A 486 15.27 19.09 -22.35
C LYS A 486 15.64 20.03 -21.21
N PHE A 487 16.84 19.89 -20.66
CA PHE A 487 17.33 20.78 -19.62
C PHE A 487 17.55 22.20 -20.17
N GLY A 488 18.24 22.32 -21.31
CA GLY A 488 18.43 23.59 -22.02
C GLY A 488 17.12 24.22 -22.51
N GLY A 489 16.18 23.39 -22.98
CA GLY A 489 14.83 23.80 -23.39
C GLY A 489 13.89 24.15 -22.23
N ARG A 490 14.30 23.91 -20.98
CA ARG A 490 13.49 24.10 -19.77
C ARG A 490 12.19 23.29 -19.75
N GLU A 491 12.26 22.09 -20.30
CA GLU A 491 11.15 21.15 -20.49
C GLU A 491 11.42 19.78 -19.83
N MET A 492 12.20 19.77 -18.75
CA MET A 492 12.49 18.55 -18.00
C MET A 492 11.21 17.87 -17.49
N GLY A 493 11.12 16.56 -17.67
CA GLY A 493 10.03 15.72 -17.17
C GLY A 493 10.43 14.85 -15.97
N TYR A 494 9.55 13.92 -15.58
CA TYR A 494 9.75 12.98 -14.48
C TYR A 494 11.02 12.11 -14.60
N ALA A 495 11.33 11.68 -15.82
CA ALA A 495 12.52 10.88 -16.14
C ALA A 495 13.33 11.64 -17.19
N SER A 496 14.03 12.68 -16.74
CA SER A 496 14.90 13.48 -17.60
C SER A 496 16.30 13.56 -17.01
N ASP A 497 17.28 13.41 -17.89
CA ASP A 497 18.68 13.64 -17.61
C ASP A 497 19.00 15.14 -17.60
N ILE A 498 20.12 15.49 -16.98
CA ILE A 498 20.72 16.83 -17.06
C ILE A 498 21.77 16.76 -18.16
N GLU A 499 21.37 17.10 -19.38
CA GLU A 499 22.25 17.08 -20.56
C GLU A 499 23.16 18.31 -20.54
N LEU A 500 24.48 18.10 -20.42
CA LEU A 500 25.47 19.16 -20.21
C LEU A 500 26.60 19.14 -21.24
N LEU A 501 27.12 20.32 -21.54
CA LEU A 501 28.38 20.55 -22.25
C LEU A 501 29.25 21.54 -21.46
N PHE A 502 30.51 21.17 -21.21
CA PHE A 502 31.45 21.97 -20.44
C PHE A 502 32.46 22.67 -21.35
N VAL A 503 32.66 23.97 -21.13
CA VAL A 503 33.52 24.80 -21.99
C VAL A 503 34.37 25.73 -21.15
N TYR A 504 35.67 25.80 -21.45
CA TYR A 504 36.60 26.74 -20.81
C TYR A 504 37.25 27.68 -21.82
N GLY A 505 37.73 28.83 -21.34
CA GLY A 505 38.17 29.94 -22.19
C GLY A 505 39.35 29.63 -23.11
N GLY A 506 40.33 28.84 -22.66
CA GLY A 506 41.52 28.56 -23.45
C GLY A 506 42.71 28.05 -22.63
N PRO A 507 43.87 27.84 -23.30
CA PRO A 507 45.06 27.29 -22.69
C PRO A 507 45.64 28.21 -21.61
N GLY A 508 46.35 27.60 -20.67
CA GLY A 508 46.92 28.27 -19.50
C GLY A 508 47.10 27.28 -18.36
N ARG A 509 47.43 27.78 -17.17
CA ARG A 509 47.83 26.93 -16.05
C ARG A 509 47.43 27.53 -14.71
N THR A 510 47.13 26.67 -13.75
CA THR A 510 46.89 27.09 -12.37
C THR A 510 48.19 27.46 -11.65
N ARG A 511 48.10 28.10 -10.47
CA ARG A 511 49.26 28.62 -9.70
C ARG A 511 49.25 28.28 -8.21
N GLY A 512 48.53 27.24 -7.81
CA GLY A 512 48.45 26.78 -6.42
C GLY A 512 49.54 25.77 -6.05
N PRO A 513 49.36 25.06 -4.92
CA PRO A 513 50.31 24.07 -4.41
C PRO A 513 50.70 23.00 -5.43
N GLU A 514 49.72 22.49 -6.18
CA GLU A 514 49.91 21.46 -7.20
C GLU A 514 49.46 22.00 -8.57
N PRO A 515 50.28 22.77 -9.30
CA PRO A 515 49.85 23.43 -10.52
C PRO A 515 49.58 22.42 -11.65
N VAL A 516 48.50 22.61 -12.40
CA VAL A 516 48.09 21.78 -13.54
C VAL A 516 47.67 22.65 -14.72
N GLU A 517 47.72 22.11 -15.94
CA GLU A 517 47.22 22.80 -17.14
C GLU A 517 45.69 22.99 -17.05
N ASN A 518 45.17 24.03 -17.70
CA ASN A 518 43.73 24.35 -17.66
C ASN A 518 42.89 23.16 -18.16
N GLY A 519 43.33 22.46 -19.21
CA GLY A 519 42.65 21.26 -19.71
C GLY A 519 42.47 20.21 -18.62
N ASP A 520 43.54 19.86 -17.90
CA ASP A 520 43.49 18.88 -16.80
C ASP A 520 42.63 19.39 -15.63
N TYR A 521 42.72 20.68 -15.29
CA TYR A 521 41.91 21.28 -14.24
C TYR A 521 40.41 21.16 -14.53
N PHE A 522 40.00 21.54 -15.75
CA PHE A 522 38.59 21.52 -16.13
C PHE A 522 38.09 20.09 -16.38
N GLU A 523 38.92 19.18 -16.85
CA GLU A 523 38.56 17.75 -16.94
C GLU A 523 38.25 17.18 -15.54
N ARG A 524 39.11 17.46 -14.56
CA ARG A 524 38.89 17.08 -13.15
C ARG A 524 37.65 17.74 -12.57
N LEU A 525 37.43 19.03 -12.84
CA LEU A 525 36.26 19.75 -12.35
C LEU A 525 34.96 19.14 -12.90
N CYS A 526 34.92 18.81 -14.19
CA CYS A 526 33.75 18.19 -14.81
C CYS A 526 33.50 16.81 -14.21
N GLN A 527 34.54 15.99 -14.04
CA GLN A 527 34.43 14.69 -13.40
C GLN A 527 33.92 14.82 -11.95
N GLU A 528 34.47 15.74 -11.16
CA GLU A 528 33.98 15.98 -9.79
C GLU A 528 32.52 16.40 -9.76
N ILE A 529 32.07 17.28 -10.67
CA ILE A 529 30.65 17.70 -10.75
C ILE A 529 29.73 16.51 -11.08
N ILE A 530 30.13 15.68 -12.05
CA ILE A 530 29.39 14.45 -12.44
C ILE A 530 29.27 13.52 -11.23
N ASP A 531 30.37 13.30 -10.51
CA ASP A 531 30.39 12.39 -9.36
C ASP A 531 29.70 12.98 -8.12
N PHE A 532 29.57 14.31 -8.03
CA PHE A 532 28.92 14.98 -6.89
C PHE A 532 27.39 14.89 -6.95
N ILE A 533 26.81 14.85 -8.15
CA ILE A 533 25.37 14.79 -8.38
C ILE A 533 24.96 13.33 -8.64
N GLU A 534 24.34 12.70 -7.65
CA GLU A 534 23.99 11.29 -7.71
C GLU A 534 22.56 11.08 -8.20
N ALA A 535 22.40 10.29 -9.26
CA ALA A 535 21.10 9.81 -9.71
C ALA A 535 20.70 8.56 -8.93
N ARG A 536 19.43 8.46 -8.53
CA ARG A 536 18.91 7.25 -7.85
C ARG A 536 18.77 6.06 -8.77
N ARG A 537 18.49 6.34 -10.04
CA ARG A 537 18.29 5.39 -11.13
C ARG A 537 18.80 6.03 -12.40
N GLU A 538 19.23 5.19 -13.33
CA GLU A 538 19.59 5.65 -14.66
C GLU A 538 18.41 6.37 -15.31
N GLY A 539 18.70 7.48 -16.01
CA GLY A 539 17.68 8.24 -16.74
C GLY A 539 16.85 9.23 -15.91
N ILE A 540 17.16 9.41 -14.60
CA ILE A 540 16.41 10.32 -13.71
C ILE A 540 17.37 11.25 -12.99
N PHE A 541 17.40 12.52 -13.42
CA PHE A 541 18.25 13.54 -12.83
C PHE A 541 19.74 13.18 -12.90
N GLN A 542 20.11 12.36 -13.89
CA GLN A 542 21.49 11.91 -14.12
C GLN A 542 22.20 12.92 -15.00
N VAL A 543 23.45 13.26 -14.65
CA VAL A 543 24.27 14.12 -15.49
C VAL A 543 24.67 13.36 -16.75
N ASP A 544 24.28 13.86 -17.91
CA ASP A 544 24.59 13.28 -19.21
C ASP A 544 25.46 14.23 -20.04
N VAL A 545 26.64 13.76 -20.42
CA VAL A 545 27.64 14.53 -21.17
C VAL A 545 27.91 13.91 -22.55
N ARG A 546 27.03 13.04 -23.05
CA ARG A 546 27.22 12.32 -24.32
C ARG A 546 27.14 13.20 -25.55
N LEU A 547 26.52 14.38 -25.45
CA LEU A 547 26.36 15.33 -26.56
C LEU A 547 27.57 16.26 -26.77
N ARG A 548 28.67 16.03 -26.06
CA ARG A 548 29.91 16.79 -26.26
C ARG A 548 30.61 16.40 -27.56
N PRO A 549 31.48 17.26 -28.13
CA PRO A 549 32.27 16.93 -29.31
C PRO A 549 32.96 15.56 -29.19
N HIS A 550 32.87 14.75 -30.24
CA HIS A 550 33.36 13.36 -30.28
C HIS A 550 32.70 12.39 -29.26
N GLY A 551 31.60 12.79 -28.64
CA GLY A 551 30.79 11.98 -27.74
C GLY A 551 31.61 11.36 -26.60
N LYS A 552 31.41 10.06 -26.34
CA LYS A 552 32.11 9.34 -25.25
C LYS A 552 33.63 9.30 -25.40
N ALA A 553 34.17 9.46 -26.60
CA ALA A 553 35.60 9.43 -26.87
C ALA A 553 36.27 10.81 -26.72
N GLY A 554 35.48 11.90 -26.64
CA GLY A 554 35.98 13.25 -26.42
C GLY A 554 36.24 13.57 -24.95
N ALA A 555 37.08 14.58 -24.71
CA ALA A 555 37.30 15.18 -23.39
C ALA A 555 35.98 15.66 -22.78
N LEU A 556 35.87 15.64 -21.45
CA LEU A 556 34.69 16.17 -20.75
C LEU A 556 34.57 17.68 -20.92
N ALA A 557 35.70 18.40 -20.95
CA ALA A 557 35.74 19.84 -21.15
C ALA A 557 36.49 20.24 -22.42
N SER A 558 35.86 21.07 -23.25
CA SER A 558 36.47 21.61 -24.48
C SER A 558 36.89 23.07 -24.29
N SER A 559 38.02 23.47 -24.87
CA SER A 559 38.33 24.89 -24.98
C SER A 559 37.36 25.57 -25.94
N MET A 560 37.13 26.87 -25.78
CA MET A 560 36.27 27.64 -26.70
C MET A 560 36.77 27.56 -28.15
N GLU A 561 38.09 27.54 -28.34
CA GLU A 561 38.73 27.36 -29.64
C GLU A 561 38.42 25.98 -30.26
N GLN A 562 38.59 24.90 -29.48
CA GLN A 562 38.28 23.54 -29.92
C GLN A 562 36.80 23.40 -30.29
N LEU A 563 35.91 23.96 -29.45
CA LEU A 563 34.48 23.94 -29.70
C LEU A 563 34.12 24.69 -30.99
N THR A 564 34.72 25.86 -31.21
CA THR A 564 34.48 26.68 -32.39
C THR A 564 34.97 26.00 -33.66
N ALA A 565 36.12 25.32 -33.60
CA ALA A 565 36.66 24.53 -34.71
C ALA A 565 35.73 23.35 -35.05
N TYR A 566 35.25 22.62 -34.04
CA TYR A 566 34.34 21.48 -34.21
C TYR A 566 33.03 21.86 -34.91
N TYR A 567 32.37 22.92 -34.45
CA TYR A 567 31.11 23.43 -35.00
C TYR A 567 31.28 24.36 -36.22
N SER A 568 32.50 24.56 -36.70
CA SER A 568 32.73 25.40 -37.89
C SER A 568 32.10 24.76 -39.15
N PRO A 569 31.83 25.53 -40.22
CA PRO A 569 31.24 24.98 -41.45
C PRO A 569 32.01 23.80 -42.07
N ILE A 570 33.33 23.78 -41.85
CA ILE A 570 34.27 22.74 -42.31
C ILE A 570 34.69 21.78 -41.19
N GLY A 571 34.12 21.92 -39.99
CA GLY A 571 34.45 21.13 -38.82
C GLY A 571 33.85 19.73 -38.85
N GLU A 572 34.25 18.93 -37.85
CA GLU A 572 33.90 17.52 -37.73
C GLU A 572 32.51 17.27 -37.13
N VAL A 573 31.72 18.33 -36.90
CA VAL A 573 30.36 18.24 -36.38
C VAL A 573 29.49 17.30 -37.23
N ALA A 574 28.83 16.36 -36.54
CA ALA A 574 27.98 15.38 -37.19
C ALA A 574 26.74 16.05 -37.83
N PRO A 575 26.17 15.49 -38.91
CA PRO A 575 25.03 16.12 -39.60
C PRO A 575 23.80 16.39 -38.71
N PHE A 576 23.58 15.60 -37.66
CA PHE A 576 22.47 15.78 -36.72
C PHE A 576 22.77 16.80 -35.60
N GLU A 577 24.03 17.22 -35.46
CA GLU A 577 24.48 18.24 -34.50
C GLU A 577 24.60 19.63 -35.15
N ARG A 578 24.44 19.73 -36.49
CA ARG A 578 24.56 20.96 -37.29
C ARG A 578 23.31 21.82 -37.27
#